data_AF-A0AAD5C3E9-F1
#
_entry.id   AF-A0AAD5C3E9-F1
#
_cell.length_a   1.000
_cell.length_b   1.000
_cell.length_c   1.000
_cell.angle_alpha   90.00
_cell.angle_beta   90.00
_cell.angle_gamma   90.00
#
_symmetry.space_group_name_H-M   'P 1'
#
loop_
_entity.id
_entity.type
_entity.pdbx_description
1 polymer ?
#
loop_
_entity_poly.entity_id
_entity_poly.type
_entity_poly.pdbx_seq_one_letter_code
_entity_poly.pdbx_strand_id
1 'polypeptide(L)'
;MKKLKEGQRYENALVEVAASLQLSRNTIVALLSVQSWKPFLQRWLRGCITLMDIKASSSVLDTTSKAADDILKRMTQTAEKSIPRSAENIGLAVGALCLVLPPSAHATKASASKFLLSWLFQHEHEYRQWPAAISLGIISSCLHVTDHKQKFQNINALLE
;
A
#
# COMPACT_ATOMS: atom_id res chain seq x y z
N MET A 1 4.23 -4.13 -25.41
CA MET A 1 2.85 -4.64 -25.16
C MET A 1 2.71 -5.56 -23.94
N LYS A 2 3.59 -6.55 -23.67
CA LYS A 2 3.43 -7.46 -22.50
C LYS A 2 3.46 -6.76 -21.13
N LYS A 3 4.36 -5.79 -20.91
CA LYS A 3 4.49 -5.04 -19.64
C LYS A 3 3.23 -4.27 -19.23
N LEU A 4 2.53 -3.68 -20.22
CA LEU A 4 1.27 -2.97 -19.99
C LEU A 4 0.15 -3.94 -19.58
N LYS A 5 0.15 -5.18 -20.12
CA LYS A 5 -0.90 -6.16 -19.86
C LYS A 5 -0.81 -6.80 -18.47
N GLU A 6 0.39 -7.10 -17.96
CA GLU A 6 0.52 -7.74 -16.64
C GLU A 6 0.36 -6.76 -15.47
N GLY A 7 0.95 -5.56 -15.55
CA GLY A 7 0.71 -4.51 -14.55
C GLY A 7 -0.78 -4.14 -14.47
N GLN A 8 -1.43 -4.00 -15.64
CA GLN A 8 -2.87 -3.78 -15.71
C GLN A 8 -3.67 -4.97 -15.17
N ARG A 9 -3.20 -6.21 -15.34
CA ARG A 9 -3.88 -7.39 -14.79
C ARG A 9 -3.91 -7.37 -13.26
N TYR A 10 -2.79 -7.03 -12.62
CA TYR A 10 -2.75 -6.89 -11.16
C TYR A 10 -3.58 -5.71 -10.68
N GLU A 11 -3.55 -4.57 -11.38
CA GLU A 11 -4.38 -3.42 -11.05
C GLU A 11 -5.88 -3.73 -11.18
N ASN A 12 -6.29 -4.45 -12.22
CA ASN A 12 -7.68 -4.91 -12.36
C ASN A 12 -8.06 -5.89 -11.24
N ALA A 13 -7.18 -6.82 -10.88
CA ALA A 13 -7.40 -7.75 -9.78
C ALA A 13 -7.48 -7.02 -8.42
N LEU A 14 -6.69 -5.97 -8.21
CA LEU A 14 -6.80 -5.11 -7.02
C LEU A 14 -8.21 -4.51 -6.93
N VAL A 15 -8.71 -3.95 -8.03
CA VAL A 15 -10.06 -3.34 -8.08
C VAL A 15 -11.13 -4.39 -7.78
N GLU A 16 -11.05 -5.57 -8.39
CA GLU A 16 -12.02 -6.64 -8.21
C GLU A 16 -12.04 -7.14 -6.75
N VAL A 17 -10.86 -7.42 -6.18
CA VAL A 17 -10.74 -7.89 -4.80
C VAL A 17 -11.20 -6.80 -3.82
N ALA A 18 -10.80 -5.54 -4.04
CA ALA A 18 -11.20 -4.41 -3.19
C ALA A 18 -12.70 -4.11 -3.25
N ALA A 19 -13.37 -4.36 -4.38
CA ALA A 19 -14.82 -4.24 -4.48
C ALA A 19 -15.56 -5.39 -3.78
N SER A 20 -14.98 -6.59 -3.76
CA SER A 20 -15.59 -7.81 -3.21
C SER A 20 -15.49 -7.93 -1.69
N LEU A 21 -14.43 -7.38 -1.09
CA LEU A 21 -14.19 -7.47 0.36
C LEU A 21 -15.17 -6.58 1.12
N GLN A 22 -15.99 -7.21 1.96
CA GLN A 22 -16.84 -6.48 2.90
C GLN A 22 -16.08 -6.27 4.20
N LEU A 23 -15.69 -5.03 4.46
CA LEU A 23 -15.11 -4.65 5.74
C LEU A 23 -16.24 -4.36 6.74
N SER A 24 -16.17 -5.01 7.89
CA SER A 24 -16.82 -4.50 9.10
C SER A 24 -15.86 -3.54 9.79
N ARG A 25 -16.35 -2.49 10.47
CA ARG A 25 -15.53 -1.61 11.35
C ARG A 25 -14.92 -2.33 12.57
N ASN A 26 -14.92 -3.66 12.58
CA ASN A 26 -14.24 -4.48 13.56
C ASN A 26 -12.73 -4.50 13.27
N THR A 27 -11.92 -4.05 14.23
CA THR A 27 -10.46 -3.97 14.10
C THR A 27 -9.81 -5.33 13.81
N ILE A 28 -10.29 -6.42 14.39
CA ILE A 28 -9.74 -7.77 14.13
C ILE A 28 -9.98 -8.15 12.67
N VAL A 29 -11.19 -7.93 12.15
CA VAL A 29 -11.51 -8.19 10.73
C VAL A 29 -10.66 -7.33 9.80
N ALA A 30 -10.41 -6.07 10.18
CA ALA A 30 -9.52 -5.18 9.44
C ALA A 30 -8.09 -5.70 9.38
N LEU A 31 -7.55 -6.14 10.52
CA LEU A 31 -6.21 -6.70 10.61
C LEU A 31 -6.09 -8.00 9.81
N LEU A 32 -7.10 -8.87 9.86
CA LEU A 32 -7.17 -10.06 9.01
C LEU A 32 -7.21 -9.69 7.52
N SER A 33 -7.97 -8.65 7.17
CA SER A 33 -8.03 -8.14 5.80
C SER A 33 -6.65 -7.66 5.33
N VAL A 34 -5.92 -6.89 6.14
CA VAL A 34 -4.52 -6.52 5.86
C VAL A 34 -3.65 -7.76 5.65
N GLN A 35 -3.74 -8.78 6.50
CA GLN A 35 -2.93 -9.99 6.33
C GLN A 35 -3.27 -10.70 5.01
N SER A 36 -4.55 -10.73 4.62
CA SER A 36 -5.01 -11.38 3.39
C SER A 36 -4.46 -10.73 2.11
N TRP A 37 -4.11 -9.45 2.14
CA TRP A 37 -3.52 -8.73 1.02
C TRP A 37 -2.05 -9.10 0.76
N LYS A 38 -1.31 -9.58 1.77
CA LYS A 38 0.13 -9.83 1.65
C LYS A 38 0.50 -10.78 0.50
N PRO A 39 -0.11 -11.98 0.33
CA PRO A 39 0.28 -12.89 -0.74
C PRO A 39 0.01 -12.31 -2.13
N PHE A 40 -1.06 -11.53 -2.30
CA PHE A 40 -1.35 -10.83 -3.54
C PHE A 40 -0.27 -9.80 -3.86
N LEU A 41 0.09 -8.95 -2.89
CA LEU A 41 1.08 -7.89 -3.07
C LEU A 41 2.49 -8.44 -3.28
N GLN A 42 2.84 -9.55 -2.63
CA GLN A 42 4.10 -10.28 -2.88
C GLN A 42 4.17 -10.79 -4.32
N ARG A 43 3.08 -11.36 -4.84
CA ARG A 43 3.02 -11.84 -6.23
C ARG A 43 3.10 -10.68 -7.23
N TRP A 44 2.41 -9.58 -6.96
CA TRP A 44 2.48 -8.38 -7.79
C TRP A 44 3.90 -7.82 -7.82
N LEU A 45 4.54 -7.63 -6.66
CA LEU A 45 5.91 -7.14 -6.55
C LEU A 45 6.89 -8.04 -7.32
N ARG A 46 6.82 -9.36 -7.12
CA ARG A 46 7.68 -10.32 -7.82
C ARG A 46 7.46 -10.27 -9.34
N GLY A 47 6.21 -10.19 -9.79
CA GLY A 47 5.88 -10.05 -11.20
C GLY A 47 6.48 -8.78 -11.82
N CYS A 48 6.38 -7.64 -11.11
CA CYS A 48 6.99 -6.38 -11.54
C CYS A 48 8.52 -6.49 -11.63
N ILE A 49 9.18 -7.08 -10.63
CA ILE A 49 10.65 -7.25 -10.62
C ILE A 49 11.08 -8.13 -11.80
N THR A 50 10.44 -9.29 -12.01
CA THR A 50 10.77 -10.20 -13.12
C THR A 50 10.63 -9.50 -14.49
N LEU A 51 9.58 -8.70 -14.68
CA LEU A 51 9.40 -7.93 -15.91
C LEU A 51 10.44 -6.83 -16.13
N MET A 52 10.99 -6.27 -15.05
CA MET A 52 11.98 -5.21 -15.11
C MET A 52 13.40 -5.76 -15.27
N ASP A 53 13.74 -6.87 -14.61
CA ASP A 53 15.04 -7.54 -14.72
C ASP A 53 15.30 -8.10 -16.13
N ILE A 54 14.25 -8.58 -16.83
CA ILE A 54 14.35 -8.99 -18.25
C ILE A 54 14.78 -7.81 -19.15
N LYS A 55 14.57 -6.57 -18.69
CA LYS A 55 14.71 -5.37 -19.52
C LYS A 55 15.96 -4.54 -19.21
N ALA A 56 16.61 -4.72 -18.07
CA ALA A 56 17.66 -3.82 -17.60
C ALA A 56 18.85 -4.58 -16.99
N SER A 57 20.07 -4.14 -17.30
CA SER A 57 21.29 -4.48 -16.57
C SER A 57 21.42 -3.67 -15.27
N SER A 58 20.31 -3.47 -14.54
CA SER A 58 20.28 -2.69 -13.30
C SER A 58 20.48 -3.59 -12.08
N SER A 59 20.92 -2.99 -10.96
CA SER A 59 21.00 -3.71 -9.69
C SER A 59 19.61 -4.14 -9.22
N VAL A 60 19.51 -5.32 -8.57
CA VAL A 60 18.25 -5.88 -8.04
C VAL A 60 17.57 -4.93 -7.02
N LEU A 61 18.38 -4.17 -6.27
CA LEU A 61 17.91 -3.16 -5.32
C LEU A 61 17.17 -2.02 -6.02
N ASP A 62 17.74 -1.49 -7.11
CA ASP A 62 17.11 -0.43 -7.91
C ASP A 62 15.83 -0.90 -8.58
N THR A 63 15.80 -2.15 -9.05
CA THR A 63 14.59 -2.74 -9.65
C THR A 63 13.47 -2.85 -8.62
N THR A 64 13.79 -3.30 -7.40
CA THR A 64 12.79 -3.53 -6.35
C THR A 64 12.16 -2.23 -5.86
N SER A 65 12.96 -1.19 -5.64
CA SER A 65 12.45 0.12 -5.22
C SER A 65 11.53 0.73 -6.28
N LYS A 66 11.93 0.67 -7.57
CA LYS A 66 11.10 1.15 -8.69
C LYS A 66 9.79 0.38 -8.83
N ALA A 67 9.82 -0.94 -8.64
CA ALA A 67 8.61 -1.77 -8.66
C ALA A 67 7.66 -1.41 -7.52
N ALA A 68 8.20 -1.18 -6.31
CA ALA A 68 7.43 -0.75 -5.15
C ALA A 68 6.75 0.60 -5.37
N ASP A 69 7.49 1.59 -5.90
CA ASP A 69 6.96 2.93 -6.19
C ASP A 69 5.86 2.90 -7.27
N ASP A 70 6.03 2.10 -8.35
CA ASP A 70 5.02 1.97 -9.40
C ASP A 70 3.73 1.34 -8.86
N ILE A 71 3.85 0.29 -8.02
CA ILE A 71 2.69 -0.35 -7.37
C ILE A 71 1.98 0.64 -6.45
N LEU A 72 2.71 1.33 -5.57
CA LEU A 72 2.13 2.31 -4.66
C LEU A 72 1.38 3.39 -5.44
N LYS A 73 2.00 3.94 -6.50
CA LYS A 73 1.37 4.96 -7.35
C LYS A 73 0.06 4.49 -7.98
N ARG A 74 0.02 3.25 -8.50
CA ARG A 74 -1.22 2.68 -9.07
C ARG A 74 -2.29 2.50 -8.01
N MET A 75 -1.91 1.96 -6.85
CA MET A 75 -2.84 1.74 -5.74
C MET A 75 -3.45 3.07 -5.26
N THR A 76 -2.65 4.10 -5.02
CA THR A 76 -3.17 5.40 -4.54
C THR A 76 -4.08 6.07 -5.58
N GLN A 77 -3.69 6.06 -6.86
CA GLN A 77 -4.53 6.59 -7.94
C GLN A 77 -5.85 5.82 -8.09
N THR A 78 -5.83 4.50 -7.92
CA THR A 78 -7.03 3.66 -7.96
C THR A 78 -7.93 3.94 -6.76
N ALA A 79 -7.33 4.13 -5.58
CA ALA A 79 -8.04 4.41 -4.34
C ALA A 79 -8.80 5.75 -4.42
N GLU A 80 -8.18 6.80 -4.96
CA GLU A 80 -8.79 8.12 -5.14
C GLU A 80 -9.99 8.12 -6.08
N LYS A 81 -10.00 7.22 -7.07
CA LYS A 81 -11.07 7.09 -8.08
C LYS A 81 -12.13 6.06 -7.70
N SER A 82 -11.93 5.33 -6.61
CA SER A 82 -12.78 4.23 -6.20
C SER A 82 -14.01 4.70 -5.41
N ILE A 83 -15.07 3.90 -5.45
CA ILE A 83 -16.18 4.02 -4.50
C ILE A 83 -15.68 3.80 -3.06
N PRO A 84 -16.35 4.34 -2.02
CA PRO A 84 -15.88 4.33 -0.64
C PRO A 84 -15.37 2.97 -0.14
N ARG A 85 -16.14 1.89 -0.33
CA ARG A 85 -15.76 0.54 0.09
C ARG A 85 -14.47 0.04 -0.57
N SER A 86 -14.31 0.29 -1.86
CA SER A 86 -13.12 -0.12 -2.59
C SER A 86 -11.91 0.72 -2.15
N ALA A 87 -12.09 2.02 -1.96
CA ALA A 87 -11.06 2.90 -1.44
C ALA A 87 -10.60 2.47 -0.04
N GLU A 88 -11.53 2.09 0.85
CA GLU A 88 -11.23 1.54 2.17
C GLU A 88 -10.32 0.32 2.10
N ASN A 89 -10.70 -0.67 1.30
CA ASN A 89 -9.93 -1.89 1.11
C ASN A 89 -8.55 -1.63 0.50
N ILE A 90 -8.45 -0.71 -0.46
CA ILE A 90 -7.17 -0.32 -1.05
C ILE A 90 -6.30 0.39 0.00
N GLY A 91 -6.87 1.20 0.88
CA GLY A 91 -6.16 1.80 2.02
C GLY A 91 -5.49 0.74 2.90
N LEU A 92 -6.23 -0.32 3.28
CA LEU A 92 -5.67 -1.46 4.01
C LEU A 92 -4.59 -2.21 3.20
N ALA A 93 -4.80 -2.36 1.90
CA ALA A 93 -3.82 -2.98 1.01
C ALA A 93 -2.52 -2.16 0.93
N VAL A 94 -2.57 -0.83 1.00
CA VAL A 94 -1.37 0.04 1.08
C VAL A 94 -0.59 -0.26 2.36
N GLY A 95 -1.27 -0.43 3.50
CA GLY A 95 -0.62 -0.90 4.74
C GLY A 95 0.04 -2.27 4.58
N ALA A 96 -0.64 -3.21 3.92
CA ALA A 96 -0.12 -4.53 3.63
C ALA A 96 1.08 -4.52 2.66
N LEU A 97 1.13 -3.57 1.72
CA LEU A 97 2.25 -3.40 0.79
C LEU A 97 3.52 -3.11 1.59
N CYS A 98 3.46 -2.16 2.52
CA CYS A 98 4.61 -1.80 3.36
C CYS A 98 5.14 -2.96 4.21
N LEU A 99 4.29 -3.92 4.58
CA LEU A 99 4.70 -5.13 5.31
C LEU A 99 5.46 -6.14 4.44
N VAL A 100 5.25 -6.13 3.12
CA VAL A 100 5.91 -7.07 2.20
C VAL A 100 7.10 -6.45 1.47
N LEU A 101 7.27 -5.13 1.57
CA LEU A 101 8.40 -4.42 0.99
C LEU A 101 9.69 -4.67 1.79
N PRO A 102 10.82 -4.95 1.09
CA PRO A 102 12.11 -5.11 1.74
C PRO A 102 12.60 -3.78 2.34
N PRO A 103 13.62 -3.81 3.23
CA PRO A 103 14.19 -2.61 3.83
C PRO A 103 14.69 -1.57 2.83
N SER A 104 15.15 -2.00 1.65
CA SER A 104 15.63 -1.11 0.58
C SER A 104 14.55 -0.19 -0.01
N ALA A 105 13.26 -0.55 0.11
CA ALA A 105 12.14 0.25 -0.37
C ALA A 105 11.58 1.20 0.73
N HIS A 106 12.45 1.68 1.63
CA HIS A 106 12.02 2.54 2.75
C HIS A 106 11.39 3.86 2.30
N ALA A 107 11.87 4.46 1.20
CA ALA A 107 11.28 5.66 0.62
C ALA A 107 9.83 5.45 0.17
N THR A 108 9.51 4.28 -0.38
CA THR A 108 8.14 3.89 -0.73
C THR A 108 7.27 3.79 0.53
N LYS A 109 7.78 3.17 1.61
CA LYS A 109 7.06 3.08 2.89
C LYS A 109 6.76 4.46 3.47
N ALA A 110 7.72 5.38 3.43
CA ALA A 110 7.52 6.76 3.87
C ALA A 110 6.49 7.49 3.00
N SER A 111 6.50 7.28 1.69
CA SER A 111 5.50 7.86 0.77
C SER A 111 4.09 7.32 1.02
N ALA A 112 3.95 6.01 1.24
CA ALA A 112 2.69 5.38 1.61
C ALA A 112 2.15 5.96 2.93
N SER A 113 3.04 6.17 3.90
CA SER A 113 2.73 6.81 5.18
C SER A 113 2.16 8.22 5.00
N LYS A 114 2.81 9.05 4.18
CA LYS A 114 2.34 10.43 3.91
C LYS A 114 0.97 10.45 3.22
N PHE A 115 0.75 9.54 2.26
CA PHE A 115 -0.54 9.39 1.62
C PHE A 115 -1.64 9.05 2.65
N LEU A 116 -1.41 8.05 3.51
CA LEU A 116 -2.41 7.67 4.51
C LEU A 116 -2.60 8.75 5.59
N LEU A 117 -1.57 9.51 5.96
CA LEU A 117 -1.74 10.69 6.82
C LEU A 117 -2.67 11.72 6.17
N SER A 118 -2.53 11.96 4.87
CA SER A 118 -3.44 12.88 4.16
C SER A 118 -4.89 12.42 4.21
N TRP A 119 -5.13 11.10 4.19
CA TRP A 119 -6.46 10.50 4.36
C TRP A 119 -6.98 10.59 5.79
N LEU A 120 -6.12 10.37 6.78
CA LEU A 120 -6.50 10.44 8.19
C LEU A 120 -7.02 11.84 8.57
N PHE A 121 -6.38 12.89 8.05
CA PHE A 121 -6.78 14.27 8.32
C PHE A 121 -7.94 14.80 7.44
N GLN A 122 -8.42 14.02 6.46
CA GLN A 122 -9.59 14.37 5.64
C GLN A 122 -10.89 13.96 6.34
N HIS A 123 -11.36 14.81 7.25
CA HIS A 123 -12.53 14.54 8.09
C HIS A 123 -13.84 14.49 7.28
N GLU A 124 -13.88 15.08 6.09
CA GLU A 124 -15.02 15.01 5.17
C GLU A 124 -15.23 13.61 4.58
N HIS A 125 -14.23 12.72 4.71
CA HIS A 125 -14.22 11.38 4.16
C HIS A 125 -13.96 10.34 5.25
N GLU A 126 -14.92 10.17 6.16
CA GLU A 126 -14.82 9.25 7.31
C GLU A 126 -14.39 7.83 6.90
N TYR A 127 -14.86 7.35 5.74
CA TYR A 127 -14.48 6.05 5.17
C TYR A 127 -12.96 5.93 4.92
N ARG A 128 -12.23 7.03 4.70
CA ARG A 128 -10.77 7.01 4.51
C ARG A 128 -10.00 6.97 5.83
N GLN A 129 -10.57 7.51 6.91
CA GLN A 129 -9.86 7.69 8.17
C GLN A 129 -9.55 6.36 8.85
N TRP A 130 -10.56 5.49 8.95
CA TRP A 130 -10.41 4.18 9.61
C TRP A 130 -9.34 3.26 8.97
N PRO A 131 -9.35 2.99 7.65
CA PRO A 131 -8.33 2.18 7.01
C PRO A 131 -6.95 2.88 7.01
N ALA A 132 -6.91 4.21 6.97
CA ALA A 132 -5.67 4.98 7.12
C ALA A 132 -5.07 4.80 8.51
N ALA A 133 -5.86 4.91 9.58
CA ALA A 133 -5.40 4.74 10.95
C ALA A 133 -4.78 3.35 11.18
N ILE A 134 -5.49 2.29 10.76
CA ILE A 134 -5.00 0.91 10.87
C ILE A 134 -3.68 0.73 10.11
N SER A 135 -3.65 1.20 8.86
CA SER A 135 -2.48 1.05 7.99
C SER A 135 -1.29 1.87 8.48
N LEU A 136 -1.50 3.06 9.05
CA LEU A 136 -0.46 3.88 9.67
C LEU A 136 0.13 3.22 10.92
N GLY A 137 -0.72 2.60 11.75
CA GLY A 137 -0.26 1.82 12.90
C GLY A 137 0.66 0.67 12.46
N ILE A 138 0.26 -0.05 11.42
CA ILE A 138 1.06 -1.11 10.80
C ILE A 138 2.37 -0.57 10.23
N ILE A 139 2.33 0.48 9.42
CA ILE A 139 3.51 1.06 8.75
C ILE A 139 4.54 1.51 9.79
N SER A 140 4.08 2.08 10.91
CA SER A 140 4.95 2.54 11.99
C SER A 140 5.80 1.43 12.62
N SER A 141 5.42 0.16 12.44
CA SER A 141 6.20 -1.01 12.85
C SER A 141 7.28 -1.43 11.84
N CYS A 142 7.17 -1.02 10.57
CA CYS A 142 8.03 -1.50 9.48
C CYS A 142 8.77 -0.38 8.71
N LEU A 143 8.67 0.87 9.18
CA LEU A 143 9.51 1.98 8.71
C LEU A 143 10.99 1.69 8.99
N HIS A 144 11.86 2.27 8.17
CA HIS A 144 13.30 2.13 8.39
C HIS A 144 13.73 2.88 9.64
N VAL A 145 14.83 2.43 10.28
CA VAL A 145 15.32 3.04 11.53
C VAL A 145 15.57 4.54 11.36
N THR A 146 16.05 4.99 10.21
CA THR A 146 16.32 6.42 9.94
C THR A 146 15.07 7.27 9.75
N ASP A 147 13.89 6.67 9.57
CA ASP A 147 12.63 7.40 9.31
C ASP A 147 11.94 7.85 10.61
N HIS A 148 12.72 8.22 11.64
CA HIS A 148 12.23 8.61 12.96
C HIS A 148 11.19 9.73 12.91
N LYS A 149 11.40 10.74 12.05
CA LYS A 149 10.46 11.86 11.88
C LYS A 149 9.10 11.38 11.38
N GLN A 150 9.08 10.48 10.39
CA GLN A 150 7.85 9.94 9.84
C GLN A 150 7.14 9.05 10.85
N LYS A 151 7.88 8.22 11.59
CA LYS A 151 7.33 7.39 12.66
C LYS A 151 6.70 8.23 13.77
N PHE A 152 7.37 9.29 14.20
CA PHE A 152 6.84 10.22 15.21
C PHE A 152 5.55 10.91 14.72
N GLN A 153 5.53 11.39 13.48
CA GLN A 153 4.34 11.98 12.87
C GLN A 153 3.16 11.01 12.83
N ASN A 154 3.40 9.74 12.44
CA ASN A 154 2.34 8.73 12.43
C ASN A 154 1.78 8.47 13.83
N ILE A 155 2.65 8.34 14.84
CA ILE A 155 2.22 8.06 16.21
C ILE A 155 1.39 9.21 16.75
N ASN A 156 1.84 10.45 16.60
CA ASN A 156 1.08 11.61 17.08
C ASN A 156 -0.27 11.74 16.37
N ALA A 157 -0.31 11.56 15.05
CA ALA A 157 -1.55 11.63 14.29
C ALA A 157 -2.58 10.56 14.69
N LEU A 158 -2.13 9.43 15.27
CA LEU A 158 -3.01 8.37 15.77
C LEU A 158 -3.48 8.60 17.22
N LEU A 159 -2.85 9.51 17.95
CA LEU A 159 -3.16 9.85 19.34
C LEU A 159 -4.06 11.09 19.46
N GLU A 160 -4.03 11.96 18.44
CA GLU A 160 -4.92 13.11 18.27
C GLU A 160 -6.32 12.68 17.78
#